data_AF-A0A6A8LQ95-F1
#
_entry.id   AF-A0A6A8LQ95-F1
#
_cell.length_a   1.000
_cell.length_b   1.000
_cell.length_c   1.000
_cell.angle_alpha   90.00
_cell.angle_beta   90.00
_cell.angle_gamma   90.00
#
_symmetry.space_group_name_H-M   'P 1'
#
loop_
_entity.id
_entity.type
_entity.pdbx_description
1 polymer ?
#
loop_
_entity_poly.entity_id
_entity_poly.type
_entity_poly.pdbx_seq_one_letter_code
_entity_poly.pdbx_strand_id
1 'polypeptide(L)'
;MNKKISLKTGTMNILNGISMGVVVALIPSALVGQLMKALMGVMPHIASQVIDITNFAASLLPAMAGFCVGYLFKMNMVQMSSIAAATTIGSGVVKKVGTTYVVAGTGDVINVAVTITFAVIIASVIGNKLKNYTVLLM
;
A
#
# COMPACT_ATOMS: atom_id res chain seq x y z
N MET A 1 -4.31 11.34 -31.22
CA MET A 1 -3.92 12.36 -30.21
C MET A 1 -2.73 11.86 -29.41
N ASN A 2 -1.58 12.50 -29.64
CA ASN A 2 -0.28 12.12 -29.11
C ASN A 2 -0.17 12.58 -27.64
N LYS A 3 -0.63 11.76 -26.70
CA LYS A 3 -0.59 12.12 -25.27
C LYS A 3 0.84 11.87 -24.78
N LYS A 4 1.70 12.89 -24.89
CA LYS A 4 2.94 12.96 -24.10
C LYS A 4 2.52 12.67 -22.65
N ILE A 5 2.81 11.48 -22.15
CA ILE A 5 2.70 11.17 -20.72
C ILE A 5 3.77 12.04 -20.08
N SER A 6 3.37 13.26 -19.74
CA SER A 6 4.21 14.23 -19.07
C SER A 6 4.54 13.65 -17.70
N LEU A 7 5.81 13.69 -17.30
CA LEU A 7 6.28 13.26 -15.98
C LEU A 7 5.39 13.83 -14.86
N LYS A 8 4.85 15.06 -15.05
CA LYS A 8 3.86 15.67 -14.15
C LYS A 8 2.59 14.83 -13.96
N THR A 9 2.04 14.25 -15.02
CA THR A 9 0.85 13.39 -14.94
C THR A 9 1.16 12.08 -14.23
N GLY A 10 2.36 11.51 -14.47
CA GLY A 10 2.82 10.32 -13.77
C GLY A 10 2.96 10.56 -12.26
N THR A 11 3.67 11.61 -11.86
CA THR A 11 3.83 11.97 -10.44
C THR A 11 2.49 12.29 -9.78
N MET A 12 1.57 12.97 -10.49
CA MET A 12 0.23 13.27 -9.96
C MET A 12 -0.60 12.00 -9.74
N ASN A 13 -0.52 11.03 -10.65
CA ASN A 13 -1.19 9.73 -10.47
C ASN A 13 -0.60 8.95 -9.28
N ILE A 14 0.72 8.99 -9.08
CA ILE A 14 1.37 8.37 -7.91
C ILE A 14 0.86 9.02 -6.62
N LEU A 15 0.89 10.36 -6.54
CA LEU A 15 0.42 11.10 -5.37
C LEU A 15 -1.06 10.84 -5.07
N ASN A 16 -1.90 10.82 -6.11
CA ASN A 16 -3.33 10.56 -5.98
C ASN A 16 -3.60 9.13 -5.50
N GLY A 17 -2.86 8.14 -6.01
CA GLY A 17 -3.03 6.74 -5.60
C GLY A 17 -2.53 6.48 -4.19
N ILE A 18 -1.41 7.10 -3.78
CA ILE A 18 -0.95 7.07 -2.39
C ILE A 18 -1.99 7.73 -1.48
N SER A 19 -2.50 8.91 -1.86
CA SER A 19 -3.53 9.60 -1.08
C SER A 19 -4.79 8.75 -0.92
N MET A 20 -5.26 8.10 -1.98
CA MET A 20 -6.38 7.15 -1.88
C MET A 20 -6.04 5.96 -0.97
N GLY A 21 -4.85 5.36 -1.10
CA GLY A 21 -4.43 4.25 -0.24
C GLY A 21 -4.38 4.64 1.25
N VAL A 22 -3.86 5.83 1.55
CA VAL A 22 -3.79 6.37 2.91
C VAL A 22 -5.19 6.63 3.48
N VAL A 23 -6.06 7.29 2.70
CA VAL A 23 -7.44 7.58 3.10
C VAL A 23 -8.21 6.29 3.40
N VAL A 24 -8.11 5.29 2.51
CA VAL A 24 -8.85 4.04 2.66
C VAL A 24 -8.28 3.16 3.79
N ALA A 25 -6.97 3.18 4.03
CA ALA A 25 -6.35 2.35 5.07
C ALA A 25 -6.38 2.98 6.47
N LEU A 26 -6.22 4.31 6.59
CA LEU A 26 -6.09 4.98 7.88
C LEU A 26 -7.42 5.49 8.43
N ILE A 27 -8.32 6.02 7.61
CA ILE A 27 -9.55 6.64 8.13
C ILE A 27 -10.44 5.60 8.81
N PRO A 28 -10.78 4.45 8.20
CA PRO A 28 -11.60 3.44 8.86
C PRO A 28 -10.91 2.90 10.11
N SER A 29 -9.60 2.64 10.00
CA SER A 29 -8.82 2.07 11.09
C SER A 29 -8.70 3.02 12.29
N ALA A 30 -8.48 4.31 12.06
CA ALA A 30 -8.41 5.31 13.11
C ALA A 30 -9.77 5.52 13.80
N LEU A 31 -10.87 5.58 13.03
CA LEU A 31 -12.22 5.77 13.55
C LEU A 31 -12.66 4.58 14.42
N VAL A 32 -12.49 3.35 13.93
CA VAL A 32 -12.83 2.14 14.68
C VAL A 32 -11.93 2.01 15.91
N GLY A 33 -10.64 2.29 15.80
CA GLY A 33 -9.71 2.25 16.93
C GLY A 33 -10.08 3.26 18.04
N GLN A 34 -10.44 4.49 17.69
CA GLN A 34 -10.87 5.51 18.67
C GLN A 34 -12.23 5.18 19.28
N LEU A 35 -13.18 4.69 18.49
CA LEU A 35 -14.48 4.24 18.97
C LEU A 35 -14.34 3.10 19.99
N MET A 36 -13.52 2.09 19.67
CA MET A 36 -13.28 0.96 20.56
C MET A 36 -12.51 1.36 21.81
N LYS A 37 -11.61 2.36 21.74
CA LYS A 37 -10.98 2.94 22.93
C LYS A 37 -12.00 3.59 23.86
N ALA A 38 -12.96 4.33 23.31
CA ALA A 38 -14.07 4.89 24.10
C ALA A 38 -14.96 3.79 24.71
N LEU A 39 -15.09 2.65 24.03
CA LEU A 39 -15.88 1.50 24.48
C LEU A 39 -15.16 0.57 25.47
N MET A 40 -13.86 0.79 25.75
CA MET A 40 -13.09 0.01 26.73
C MET A 40 -13.69 0.07 28.14
N GLY A 41 -14.42 1.14 28.47
CA GLY A 41 -15.12 1.28 29.74
C GLY A 41 -16.30 0.31 29.95
N VAL A 42 -16.80 -0.32 28.88
CA VAL A 42 -17.96 -1.23 28.93
C VAL A 42 -17.55 -2.68 28.64
N MET A 43 -16.59 -2.91 27.74
CA MET A 43 -16.18 -4.26 27.30
C MET A 43 -14.68 -4.33 26.94
N PRO A 44 -13.77 -4.47 27.92
CA PRO A 44 -12.32 -4.34 27.69
C PRO A 44 -11.70 -5.46 26.83
N HIS A 45 -12.24 -6.68 26.88
CA HIS A 45 -11.69 -7.82 26.12
C HIS A 45 -11.98 -7.71 24.62
N ILE A 46 -13.20 -7.32 24.23
CA ILE A 46 -13.58 -7.17 22.82
C ILE A 46 -12.94 -5.91 22.23
N ALA A 47 -12.92 -4.81 22.98
CA ALA A 47 -12.34 -3.56 22.52
C ALA A 47 -10.83 -3.70 22.18
N SER A 48 -10.06 -4.41 23.01
CA SER A 48 -8.63 -4.65 22.77
C SER A 48 -8.39 -5.49 21.51
N GLN A 49 -9.12 -6.60 21.34
CA GLN A 49 -9.01 -7.43 20.13
C GLN A 49 -9.35 -6.67 18.84
N VAL A 50 -10.40 -5.84 18.87
CA VAL A 50 -10.77 -5.03 17.70
C VAL A 50 -9.70 -3.98 17.41
N ILE A 51 -9.12 -3.34 18.43
CA ILE A 51 -8.02 -2.38 18.25
C ILE A 51 -6.81 -3.05 17.60
N ASP A 52 -6.44 -4.26 18.02
CA ASP A 52 -5.30 -4.99 17.44
C ASP A 52 -5.54 -5.37 15.97
N ILE A 53 -6.72 -5.89 15.64
CA ILE A 53 -7.11 -6.18 14.25
C ILE A 53 -7.11 -4.89 13.41
N THR A 54 -7.55 -3.79 14.00
CA THR A 54 -7.62 -2.50 13.31
C THR A 54 -6.23 -1.90 13.05
N ASN A 55 -5.31 -2.04 14.01
CA ASN A 55 -3.91 -1.68 13.82
C ASN A 55 -3.25 -2.54 12.74
N PHE A 56 -3.61 -3.83 12.67
CA PHE A 56 -3.17 -4.69 11.57
C PHE A 56 -3.72 -4.22 10.21
N ALA A 57 -4.98 -3.82 10.14
CA ALA A 57 -5.55 -3.24 8.91
C ALA A 57 -4.80 -1.97 8.46
N ALA A 58 -4.40 -1.10 9.40
CA ALA A 58 -3.59 0.08 9.10
C ALA A 58 -2.19 -0.28 8.56
N SER A 59 -1.65 -1.45 8.91
CA SER A 59 -0.36 -1.94 8.39
C SER A 59 -0.39 -2.38 6.93
N LEU A 60 -1.58 -2.59 6.37
CA LEU A 60 -1.78 -2.87 4.95
C LEU A 60 -1.81 -1.61 4.07
N LEU A 61 -1.67 -0.41 4.66
CA LEU A 61 -1.58 0.85 3.92
C LEU A 61 -0.62 0.81 2.72
N PRO A 62 0.62 0.29 2.85
CA PRO A 62 1.54 0.20 1.73
C PRO A 62 1.00 -0.64 0.57
N ALA A 63 0.33 -1.76 0.88
CA ALA A 63 -0.25 -2.65 -0.12
C ALA A 63 -1.39 -1.95 -0.86
N MET A 64 -2.29 -1.29 -0.12
CA MET A 64 -3.43 -0.57 -0.71
C MET A 64 -2.96 0.61 -1.55
N ALA A 65 -1.98 1.40 -1.07
CA ALA A 65 -1.39 2.50 -1.83
C ALA A 65 -0.74 2.02 -3.13
N GLY A 66 0.06 0.95 -3.08
CA GLY A 66 0.68 0.36 -4.27
C GLY A 66 -0.33 -0.14 -5.29
N PHE A 67 -1.40 -0.80 -4.82
CA PHE A 67 -2.49 -1.26 -5.69
C PHE A 67 -3.25 -0.10 -6.34
N CYS A 68 -3.63 0.93 -5.57
CA CYS A 68 -4.32 2.12 -6.08
C CYS A 68 -3.49 2.89 -7.11
N VAL A 69 -2.17 2.98 -6.93
CA VAL A 69 -1.29 3.60 -7.92
C VAL A 69 -1.22 2.76 -9.20
N GLY A 70 -1.04 1.44 -9.08
CA GLY A 70 -1.07 0.54 -10.25
C GLY A 70 -2.39 0.66 -11.05
N TYR A 71 -3.51 0.81 -10.35
CA TYR A 71 -4.82 1.05 -10.95
C TYR A 71 -4.90 2.37 -11.72
N LEU A 72 -4.39 3.47 -11.15
CA LEU A 72 -4.36 4.78 -11.82
C LEU A 72 -3.47 4.80 -13.07
N PHE A 73 -2.45 3.94 -13.12
CA PHE A 73 -1.62 3.73 -14.30
C PHE A 73 -2.20 2.72 -15.30
N LYS A 74 -3.39 2.16 -15.03
CA LYS A 74 -4.05 1.12 -15.85
C LYS A 74 -3.16 -0.09 -16.11
N MET A 75 -2.40 -0.50 -15.09
CA MET A 75 -1.52 -1.67 -15.15
C MET A 75 -2.32 -2.97 -15.07
N ASN A 76 -1.72 -4.07 -15.52
CA ASN A 76 -2.37 -5.39 -15.44
C ASN A 76 -2.44 -5.88 -13.99
N MET A 77 -3.35 -6.81 -13.70
CA MET A 77 -3.61 -7.32 -12.35
C MET A 77 -2.36 -7.89 -11.67
N VAL A 78 -1.52 -8.56 -12.45
CA VAL A 78 -0.20 -9.06 -11.99
C VAL A 78 0.68 -7.91 -11.52
N GLN A 79 0.83 -6.87 -12.33
CA GLN A 79 1.69 -5.73 -12.02
C GLN A 79 1.18 -4.95 -10.81
N MET A 80 -0.14 -4.78 -10.67
CA MET A 80 -0.74 -4.12 -9.52
C MET A 80 -0.44 -4.89 -8.22
N SER A 81 -0.61 -6.21 -8.23
CA SER A 81 -0.30 -7.08 -7.09
C SER A 81 1.20 -7.08 -6.76
N SER A 82 2.07 -7.11 -7.77
CA SER A 82 3.52 -7.05 -7.57
C SER A 82 3.98 -5.71 -7.00
N ILE A 83 3.42 -4.60 -7.48
CA ILE A 83 3.68 -3.27 -6.90
C ILE A 83 3.19 -3.22 -5.45
N ALA A 84 2.01 -3.76 -5.15
CA ALA A 84 1.50 -3.82 -3.78
C ALA A 84 2.43 -4.64 -2.85
N ALA A 85 2.91 -5.80 -3.31
CA ALA A 85 3.85 -6.63 -2.57
C ALA A 85 5.21 -5.93 -2.36
N ALA A 86 5.78 -5.37 -3.42
CA ALA A 86 7.04 -4.63 -3.38
C ALA A 86 6.94 -3.42 -2.43
N THR A 87 5.82 -2.69 -2.49
CA THR A 87 5.57 -1.54 -1.62
C THR A 87 5.42 -1.96 -0.17
N THR A 88 4.76 -3.08 0.11
CA THR A 88 4.65 -3.62 1.47
C THR A 88 6.04 -3.92 2.04
N ILE A 89 6.89 -4.59 1.27
CA ILE A 89 8.25 -4.91 1.73
C ILE A 89 9.12 -3.64 1.86
N GLY A 90 9.07 -2.73 0.87
CA GLY A 90 9.91 -1.51 0.85
C GLY A 90 9.44 -0.38 1.77
N SER A 91 8.18 -0.40 2.23
CA SER A 91 7.62 0.61 3.14
C SER A 91 8.24 0.62 4.53
N GLY A 92 8.96 -0.46 4.91
CA GLY A 92 9.46 -0.66 6.26
C GLY A 92 8.39 -1.10 7.27
N VAL A 93 7.20 -1.48 6.81
CA VAL A 93 6.16 -2.07 7.68
C VAL A 93 6.54 -3.47 8.17
N VAL A 94 7.30 -4.21 7.35
CA VAL A 94 7.86 -5.51 7.71
C VAL A 94 9.20 -5.28 8.39
N LYS A 95 9.27 -5.51 9.70
CA LYS A 95 10.50 -5.41 10.48
C LYS A 95 10.98 -6.80 10.86
N LYS A 96 12.28 -7.04 10.71
CA LYS A 96 12.92 -8.27 11.17
C LYS A 96 13.26 -8.12 12.65
N VAL A 97 12.62 -8.91 13.50
CA VAL A 97 12.93 -8.99 14.93
C VAL A 97 13.50 -10.38 15.19
N GLY A 98 14.83 -10.46 15.26
CA GLY A 98 15.53 -11.74 15.37
C GLY A 98 15.33 -12.63 14.14
N THR A 99 14.69 -13.79 14.33
CA THR A 99 14.37 -14.76 13.27
C THR A 99 12.96 -14.60 12.68
N THR A 100 12.12 -13.71 13.23
CA THR A 100 10.72 -13.55 12.82
C THR A 100 10.50 -12.23 12.09
N TYR A 101 9.68 -12.27 11.04
CA TYR A 101 9.18 -11.07 10.38
C TYR A 101 7.91 -10.61 11.06
N VAL A 102 7.92 -9.39 11.60
CA VAL A 102 6.77 -8.79 12.26
C VAL A 102 6.26 -7.64 11.39
N VAL A 103 4.95 -7.64 11.13
CA VAL A 103 4.27 -6.53 10.45
C VAL A 103 3.78 -5.58 11.54
N ALA A 104 4.40 -4.42 11.65
CA ALA A 104 4.09 -3.46 12.72
C ALA A 104 4.18 -2.01 12.25
N GLY A 105 3.11 -1.26 12.52
CA GLY A 105 2.96 0.13 12.11
C GLY A 105 2.35 0.25 10.71
N THR A 106 2.35 1.45 10.15
CA THR A 106 1.74 1.77 8.84
C THR A 106 2.75 1.75 7.68
N GLY A 107 4.02 1.47 8.00
CA GLY A 107 5.14 1.86 7.14
C GLY A 107 5.34 3.38 7.14
N ASP A 108 6.50 3.82 6.65
CA ASP A 108 6.76 5.24 6.44
C ASP A 108 6.20 5.65 5.08
N VAL A 109 5.30 6.63 5.06
CA VAL A 109 4.65 7.14 3.84
C VAL A 109 5.69 7.63 2.82
N ILE A 110 6.83 8.13 3.28
CA ILE A 110 7.93 8.55 2.39
C ILE A 110 8.55 7.33 1.70
N ASN A 111 8.87 6.27 2.44
CA ASN A 111 9.38 5.03 1.86
C ASN A 111 8.35 4.37 0.94
N VAL A 112 7.06 4.38 1.30
CA VAL A 112 5.97 3.91 0.45
C VAL A 112 5.98 4.68 -0.88
N ALA A 113 6.05 6.01 -0.84
CA ALA A 113 6.04 6.84 -2.04
C ALA A 113 7.25 6.58 -2.94
N VAL A 114 8.45 6.48 -2.37
CA VAL A 114 9.68 6.17 -3.11
C VAL A 114 9.60 4.77 -3.71
N THR A 115 9.20 3.77 -2.93
CA THR A 115 9.10 2.38 -3.39
C THR A 115 8.09 2.22 -4.51
N ILE A 116 6.90 2.82 -4.39
CA ILE A 116 5.89 2.82 -5.45
C ILE A 116 6.44 3.47 -6.72
N THR A 117 7.12 4.62 -6.59
CA THR A 117 7.66 5.32 -7.75
C THR A 117 8.63 4.42 -8.52
N PHE A 118 9.55 3.76 -7.83
CA PHE A 118 10.47 2.80 -8.45
C PHE A 118 9.72 1.59 -9.03
N ALA A 119 8.79 1.00 -8.28
CA ALA A 119 8.04 -0.18 -8.71
C ALA A 119 7.20 0.10 -9.97
N VAL A 120 6.57 1.28 -10.07
CA VAL A 120 5.80 1.71 -11.24
C VAL A 120 6.71 1.96 -12.45
N ILE A 121 7.89 2.58 -12.26
CA ILE A 121 8.87 2.77 -13.34
C ILE A 121 9.31 1.40 -13.88
N ILE A 122 9.71 0.49 -13.00
CA ILE A 122 10.15 -0.86 -13.35
C ILE A 122 9.02 -1.61 -14.06
N ALA A 123 7.81 -1.62 -13.49
CA ALA A 123 6.64 -2.28 -14.08
C ALA A 123 6.24 -1.68 -15.45
N SER A 124 6.40 -0.37 -15.66
CA SER A 124 6.10 0.28 -16.94
C SER A 124 7.11 -0.10 -18.03
N VAL A 125 8.39 -0.20 -17.68
CA VAL A 125 9.47 -0.58 -18.61
C VAL A 125 9.38 -2.06 -18.98
N ILE A 126 9.12 -2.92 -18.00
CA ILE A 126 9.11 -4.38 -18.13
C ILE A 126 7.78 -4.87 -18.73
N GLY A 127 6.65 -4.33 -18.27
CA GLY A 127 5.31 -4.77 -18.68
C GLY A 127 5.03 -4.60 -20.17
N ASN A 128 5.55 -3.54 -20.78
CA ASN A 128 5.40 -3.32 -22.22
C ASN A 128 6.16 -4.34 -23.08
N LYS A 129 7.18 -5.01 -22.53
CA LYS A 129 8.01 -5.98 -23.26
C LYS A 129 7.62 -7.43 -23.05
N LEU A 130 6.97 -7.77 -21.93
CA LEU A 130 6.86 -9.17 -21.50
C LEU A 130 5.48 -9.83 -21.67
N LYS A 131 4.39 -9.11 -21.98
CA LYS A 131 3.03 -9.67 -22.22
C LYS A 131 2.73 -10.89 -21.30
N ASN A 132 2.68 -12.12 -21.83
CA ASN A 132 2.40 -13.35 -21.07
C ASN A 132 3.49 -13.76 -20.05
N TYR A 133 4.73 -13.32 -20.21
CA TYR A 133 5.85 -13.59 -19.29
C TYR A 133 5.88 -12.64 -18.09
N THR A 134 5.01 -11.63 -18.04
CA THR A 134 4.92 -10.69 -16.91
C THR A 134 4.58 -11.41 -15.60
N VAL A 135 3.82 -12.52 -15.66
CA VAL A 135 3.51 -13.39 -14.50
C VAL A 135 4.74 -14.11 -13.97
N LEU A 136 5.72 -14.44 -14.83
CA LEU A 136 6.91 -15.20 -14.42
C LEU A 136 8.01 -14.33 -13.80
N LEU A 137 7.97 -13.02 -14.04
CA LEU A 137 9.03 -12.09 -13.65
C LEU A 137 8.62 -11.09 -12.56
N MET A 138 7.32 -10.83 -12.39
CA MET A 138 6.81 -9.86 -11.40
C MET A 138 6.29 -10.52 -10.13
#